data_AF-A0A2K1PAE2-F1
#
_entry.id   AF-A0A2K1PAE2-F1
#
_cell.length_a   1.000
_cell.length_b   1.000
_cell.length_c   1.000
_cell.angle_alpha   90.00
_cell.angle_beta   90.00
_cell.angle_gamma   90.00
#
_symmetry.space_group_name_H-M   'P 1'
#
loop_
_entity.id
_entity.type
_entity.pdbx_description
1 polymer ?
#
loop_
_entity_poly.entity_id
_entity_poly.type
_entity_poly.pdbx_seq_one_letter_code
_entity_poly.pdbx_strand_id
1 'polypeptide(L)'
;MNPEDQLRIIQEDSVDLITPEDFLSKIREKGQLKVKLGVDPSRPDLHLGHAVVLRKLRQFQELGHIVYLIIGDFTARIGDPSGRSKTRPLLSEDEVQENSKTYVEQAFRILHPDKTVVKFNSEWLSKLSFADIINLSSRYTVARMLERDDFNKRLKENQPISISEFLYPLAQAYDSIVIEADVELGGTDQLFNLLVGRKLQEEFGQSPQVVLTMPLIEGTDGNLKMSKSYDNYIAFNDSPQDVFGKVMSIPDHLIIKYMKYLTDIPKDKIKDIENQMKSGEVNPRDIKMVLAEEIVTLLYNREEAEKAKQNFVSIFQKREMPEDLPEIQVKTGETILDIVSKTRVYNSNSEIKRAIMQGAIRINDKKIKDFKDIIDCEDGAILRVGKKSYFKIKKIK
;
A
#
# COMPACT_ATOMS: atom_id res chain seq x y z
N MET A 1 10.92 -25.98 15.25
CA MET A 1 9.48 -26.15 14.95
C MET A 1 9.36 -27.26 13.91
N ASN A 2 8.39 -28.17 14.03
CA ASN A 2 8.22 -29.25 13.05
C ASN A 2 7.75 -28.68 11.68
N PRO A 3 7.92 -29.42 10.56
CA PRO A 3 7.52 -28.96 9.23
C PRO A 3 6.02 -28.64 9.09
N GLU A 4 5.15 -29.38 9.76
CA GLU A 4 3.70 -29.21 9.69
C GLU A 4 3.23 -27.91 10.31
N ASP A 5 3.83 -27.52 11.44
CA ASP A 5 3.59 -26.24 12.11
C ASP A 5 4.10 -25.08 11.25
N GLN A 6 5.26 -25.23 10.61
CA GLN A 6 5.78 -24.24 9.68
C GLN A 6 4.84 -24.04 8.48
N LEU A 7 4.37 -25.14 7.88
CA LEU A 7 3.39 -25.08 6.78
C LEU A 7 2.13 -24.32 7.21
N ARG A 8 1.56 -24.65 8.37
CA ARG A 8 0.37 -23.98 8.90
C ARG A 8 0.58 -22.47 9.03
N ILE A 9 1.71 -22.06 9.62
CA ILE A 9 2.06 -20.65 9.82
C ILE A 9 2.27 -19.90 8.50
N ILE A 10 2.90 -20.56 7.51
CA ILE A 10 3.20 -19.94 6.21
C ILE A 10 1.96 -19.86 5.32
N GLN A 11 1.14 -20.92 5.30
CA GLN A 11 -0.12 -20.97 4.54
C GLN A 11 -1.13 -19.97 5.08
N GLU A 12 -1.05 -19.68 6.38
CA GLU A 12 -1.89 -18.69 7.01
C GLU A 12 -1.76 -17.32 6.32
N ASP A 13 -2.91 -16.80 5.87
CA ASP A 13 -3.07 -15.52 5.18
C ASP A 13 -2.40 -15.39 3.81
N SER A 14 -1.89 -16.50 3.26
CA SER A 14 -1.57 -16.62 1.83
C SER A 14 -2.85 -16.72 1.00
N VAL A 15 -2.78 -16.32 -0.27
CA VAL A 15 -3.87 -16.52 -1.24
C VAL A 15 -3.68 -17.85 -1.95
N ASP A 16 -2.51 -18.05 -2.55
CA ASP A 16 -2.11 -19.30 -3.17
C ASP A 16 -0.90 -19.87 -2.44
N LEU A 17 -0.95 -21.18 -2.17
CA LEU A 17 0.21 -21.98 -1.84
C LEU A 17 0.19 -23.21 -2.74
N ILE A 18 0.91 -23.12 -3.86
CA ILE A 18 0.91 -24.19 -4.86
C ILE A 18 1.95 -25.22 -4.44
N THR A 19 1.50 -26.48 -4.38
CA THR A 19 2.25 -27.65 -3.87
C THR A 19 2.67 -27.56 -2.39
N PRO A 20 1.73 -27.49 -1.43
CA PRO A 20 2.03 -27.61 0.00
C PRO A 20 2.80 -28.88 0.36
N GLU A 21 2.57 -29.97 -0.37
CA GLU A 21 3.28 -31.24 -0.20
C GLU A 21 4.76 -31.12 -0.57
N ASP A 22 5.08 -30.40 -1.65
CA ASP A 22 6.46 -30.11 -2.06
C ASP A 22 7.16 -29.27 -0.99
N PHE A 23 6.45 -28.31 -0.40
CA PHE A 23 6.98 -27.51 0.71
C PHE A 23 7.39 -28.38 1.89
N LEU A 24 6.49 -29.28 2.34
CA LEU A 24 6.80 -30.21 3.43
C LEU A 24 7.98 -31.13 3.07
N SER A 25 8.00 -31.66 1.86
CA SER A 25 9.08 -32.52 1.38
C SER A 25 10.43 -31.80 1.44
N LYS A 26 10.50 -30.58 0.88
CA LYS A 26 11.71 -29.76 0.86
C LYS A 26 12.17 -29.40 2.27
N ILE A 27 11.28 -29.05 3.20
CA ILE A 27 11.67 -28.78 4.60
C ILE A 27 12.25 -30.03 5.25
N ARG A 28 11.59 -31.18 5.08
CA ARG A 28 12.05 -32.44 5.69
C ARG A 28 13.42 -32.87 5.15
N GLU A 29 13.67 -32.63 3.86
CA GLU A 29 14.93 -32.96 3.20
C GLU A 29 16.06 -31.98 3.57
N LYS A 30 15.80 -30.68 3.46
CA LYS A 30 16.84 -29.64 3.53
C LYS A 30 16.99 -29.03 4.92
N GLY A 31 15.94 -29.07 5.75
CA GLY A 31 15.82 -28.35 7.02
C GLY A 31 15.68 -26.83 6.88
N GLN A 32 16.46 -26.22 5.96
CA GLN A 32 16.51 -24.80 5.68
C GLN A 32 16.26 -24.57 4.18
N LEU A 33 15.32 -23.68 3.84
CA LEU A 33 14.95 -23.36 2.47
C LEU A 33 15.54 -22.03 2.02
N LYS A 34 15.77 -21.89 0.70
CA LYS A 34 16.06 -20.62 0.03
C LYS A 34 14.76 -19.97 -0.44
N VAL A 35 14.37 -18.85 0.19
CA VAL A 35 13.09 -18.17 -0.08
C VAL A 35 13.34 -16.87 -0.82
N LYS A 36 12.87 -16.76 -2.06
CA LYS A 36 13.08 -15.62 -2.95
C LYS A 36 11.93 -14.63 -2.85
N LEU A 37 12.25 -13.34 -2.83
CA LEU A 37 11.36 -12.25 -3.18
C LEU A 37 12.09 -11.29 -4.12
N GLY A 38 11.53 -11.05 -5.31
CA GLY A 38 12.01 -10.04 -6.24
C GLY A 38 11.31 -8.70 -6.05
N VAL A 39 12.07 -7.60 -6.11
CA VAL A 39 11.52 -6.24 -6.08
C VAL A 39 12.15 -5.37 -7.16
N ASP A 40 11.32 -4.82 -8.04
CA ASP A 40 11.76 -3.94 -9.12
C ASP A 40 11.80 -2.46 -8.66
N PRO A 41 12.99 -1.81 -8.63
CA PRO A 41 13.17 -0.41 -8.23
C PRO A 41 12.74 0.59 -9.32
N SER A 42 11.49 0.51 -9.78
CA SER A 42 10.96 1.38 -10.84
C SER A 42 10.70 2.84 -10.43
N ARG A 43 10.83 3.09 -9.12
CA ARG A 43 10.59 4.35 -8.39
C ARG A 43 11.36 4.24 -7.05
N PRO A 44 11.62 5.34 -6.31
CA PRO A 44 12.52 5.31 -5.15
C PRO A 44 11.98 4.68 -3.84
N ASP A 45 10.65 4.65 -3.60
CA ASP A 45 10.15 4.24 -2.26
C ASP A 45 9.36 2.92 -2.20
N LEU A 46 9.69 1.98 -1.32
CA LEU A 46 8.73 0.95 -0.96
C LEU A 46 7.48 1.57 -0.31
N HIS A 47 6.38 0.83 -0.32
CA HIS A 47 5.10 1.26 0.24
C HIS A 47 4.39 0.09 0.89
N LEU A 48 3.35 0.32 1.69
CA LEU A 48 2.68 -0.73 2.47
C LEU A 48 2.17 -1.91 1.62
N GLY A 49 1.87 -1.71 0.33
CA GLY A 49 1.63 -2.83 -0.60
C GLY A 49 2.77 -3.87 -0.63
N HIS A 50 4.03 -3.42 -0.59
CA HIS A 50 5.20 -4.28 -0.50
C HIS A 50 5.40 -4.86 0.91
N ALA A 51 4.94 -4.16 1.96
CA ALA A 51 5.05 -4.65 3.34
C ALA A 51 4.36 -6.00 3.53
N VAL A 52 3.26 -6.27 2.81
CA VAL A 52 2.53 -7.54 2.91
C VAL A 52 3.44 -8.74 2.59
N VAL A 53 4.13 -8.70 1.44
CA VAL A 53 5.05 -9.78 1.03
C VAL A 53 6.35 -9.77 1.84
N LEU A 54 6.86 -8.60 2.22
CA LEU A 54 8.05 -8.48 3.08
C LEU A 54 7.82 -9.05 4.47
N ARG A 55 6.64 -8.85 5.06
CA ARG A 55 6.27 -9.44 6.36
C ARG A 55 6.18 -10.96 6.28
N LYS A 56 5.61 -11.50 5.19
CA LYS A 56 5.64 -12.96 4.96
C LYS A 56 7.07 -13.47 4.80
N LEU A 57 7.94 -12.73 4.09
CA LEU A 57 9.35 -13.07 3.98
C LEU A 57 10.06 -13.04 5.33
N ARG A 58 9.78 -12.04 6.18
CA ARG A 58 10.28 -11.98 7.57
C ARG A 58 9.86 -13.21 8.39
N GLN A 59 8.63 -13.68 8.22
CA GLN A 59 8.16 -14.90 8.88
C GLN A 59 9.02 -16.12 8.51
N PHE A 60 9.49 -16.23 7.26
CA PHE A 60 10.46 -17.26 6.89
C PHE A 60 11.81 -17.11 7.61
N GLN A 61 12.28 -15.88 7.87
CA GLN A 61 13.51 -15.63 8.66
C GLN A 61 13.34 -16.05 10.13
N GLU A 62 12.15 -15.84 10.70
CA GLU A 62 11.81 -16.23 12.06
C GLU A 62 11.72 -17.75 12.21
N LEU A 63 11.27 -18.46 11.16
CA LEU A 63 11.28 -19.91 11.08
C LEU A 63 12.68 -20.51 10.79
N GLY A 64 13.68 -19.67 10.52
CA GLY A 64 15.08 -20.06 10.37
C GLY A 64 15.52 -20.32 8.93
N HIS A 65 14.73 -19.93 7.93
CA HIS A 65 15.09 -20.04 6.52
C HIS A 65 15.99 -18.89 6.04
N ILE A 66 16.69 -19.09 4.91
CA ILE A 66 17.48 -18.04 4.28
C ILE A 66 16.59 -17.32 3.27
N VAL A 67 16.44 -16.02 3.43
CA VAL A 67 15.68 -15.21 2.49
C VAL A 67 16.60 -14.48 1.52
N TYR A 68 16.25 -14.52 0.25
CA TYR A 68 16.91 -13.83 -0.84
C TYR A 68 16.03 -12.67 -1.28
N LEU A 69 16.51 -11.45 -1.06
CA LEU A 69 15.90 -10.24 -1.60
C LEU A 69 16.61 -9.91 -2.91
N ILE A 70 15.94 -10.17 -4.03
CA ILE A 70 16.46 -9.88 -5.36
C ILE A 70 16.04 -8.48 -5.76
N ILE A 71 17.02 -7.58 -5.85
CA ILE A 71 16.84 -6.25 -6.42
C ILE A 71 16.86 -6.38 -7.93
N GLY A 72 15.71 -6.11 -8.54
CA GLY A 72 15.46 -6.26 -9.96
C GLY A 72 16.02 -5.12 -10.80
N ASP A 73 17.32 -4.83 -10.68
CA ASP A 73 17.95 -3.69 -11.35
C ASP A 73 18.06 -3.86 -12.87
N PHE A 74 18.13 -5.10 -13.36
CA PHE A 74 18.01 -5.38 -14.79
C PHE A 74 16.53 -5.48 -15.22
N THR A 75 15.70 -6.18 -14.45
CA THR A 75 14.27 -6.39 -14.78
C THR A 75 13.47 -5.10 -14.77
N ALA A 76 13.79 -4.15 -13.90
CA ALA A 76 13.16 -2.83 -13.87
C ALA A 76 13.35 -2.05 -15.18
N ARG A 77 14.45 -2.29 -15.91
CA ARG A 77 14.73 -1.67 -17.22
C ARG A 77 13.86 -2.27 -18.33
N ILE A 78 13.44 -3.53 -18.19
CA ILE A 78 12.46 -4.17 -19.09
C ILE A 78 11.04 -3.68 -18.74
N GLY A 79 10.71 -3.72 -17.46
CA GLY A 79 9.44 -3.29 -16.89
C GLY A 79 8.37 -4.39 -16.85
N ASP A 80 7.99 -4.80 -15.63
CA ASP A 80 6.97 -5.83 -15.42
C ASP A 80 5.58 -5.46 -15.99
N PRO A 81 5.03 -6.28 -16.91
CA PRO A 81 3.68 -6.08 -17.43
C PRO A 81 2.54 -6.54 -16.47
N SER A 82 2.84 -7.15 -15.31
CA SER A 82 1.82 -7.70 -14.38
C SER A 82 0.78 -6.68 -13.94
N GLY A 83 -0.49 -6.96 -14.22
CA GLY A 83 -1.63 -6.12 -13.86
C GLY A 83 -1.64 -4.77 -14.58
N ARG A 84 -1.00 -4.64 -15.75
CA ARG A 84 -0.87 -3.37 -16.48
C ARG A 84 -1.55 -3.42 -17.85
N SER A 85 -2.29 -2.35 -18.13
CA SER A 85 -2.94 -2.12 -19.42
C SER A 85 -2.07 -1.35 -20.43
N LYS A 86 -0.86 -0.90 -20.05
CA LYS A 86 0.04 -0.15 -20.95
C LYS A 86 1.50 -0.52 -20.66
N THR A 87 2.34 -0.47 -21.69
CA THR A 87 3.79 -0.65 -21.59
C THR A 87 4.38 0.38 -20.63
N ARG A 88 5.34 -0.06 -19.79
CA ARG A 88 6.05 0.84 -18.88
C ARG A 88 7.05 1.72 -19.63
N PRO A 89 7.32 2.94 -19.16
CA PRO A 89 8.46 3.70 -19.65
C PRO A 89 9.75 2.95 -19.29
N LEU A 90 10.71 2.96 -20.23
CA LEU A 90 12.05 2.44 -19.99
C LEU A 90 12.76 3.32 -18.96
N LEU A 91 13.54 2.70 -18.08
CA LEU A 91 14.36 3.37 -17.08
C LEU A 91 15.84 3.27 -17.47
N SER A 92 16.59 4.33 -17.20
CA SER A 92 18.05 4.30 -17.34
C SER A 92 18.70 3.48 -16.22
N GLU A 93 19.93 3.04 -16.46
CA GLU A 93 20.70 2.29 -15.46
C GLU A 93 20.99 3.13 -14.22
N ASP A 94 21.33 4.41 -14.40
CA ASP A 94 21.61 5.34 -13.30
C ASP A 94 20.37 5.58 -12.41
N GLU A 95 19.19 5.77 -13.01
CA GLU A 95 17.92 5.91 -12.27
C GLU A 95 17.60 4.67 -11.44
N VAL A 96 17.84 3.49 -12.02
CA VAL A 96 17.58 2.21 -11.34
C VAL A 96 18.57 1.99 -10.20
N GLN A 97 19.86 2.26 -10.41
CA GLN A 97 20.87 2.14 -9.35
C GLN A 97 20.57 3.05 -8.16
N GLU A 98 20.12 4.29 -8.41
CA GLU A 98 19.78 5.21 -7.33
C GLU A 98 18.54 4.74 -6.55
N ASN A 99 17.50 4.28 -7.25
CA ASN A 99 16.32 3.69 -6.60
C ASN A 99 16.65 2.40 -5.83
N SER A 100 17.61 1.60 -6.29
CA SER A 100 17.99 0.34 -5.64
C SER A 100 18.60 0.54 -4.25
N LYS A 101 19.39 1.61 -4.05
CA LYS A 101 20.04 1.88 -2.75
C LYS A 101 19.00 2.07 -1.65
N THR A 102 18.00 2.91 -1.91
CA THR A 102 16.94 3.21 -0.94
C THR A 102 16.04 1.99 -0.70
N TYR A 103 15.87 1.10 -1.68
CA TYR A 103 15.03 -0.10 -1.56
C TYR A 103 15.54 -1.07 -0.49
N VAL A 104 16.85 -1.33 -0.48
CA VAL A 104 17.47 -2.23 0.48
C VAL A 104 17.31 -1.69 1.91
N GLU A 105 17.62 -0.42 2.12
CA GLU A 105 17.47 0.25 3.40
C GLU A 105 16.01 0.23 3.90
N GLN A 106 15.05 0.46 3.00
CA GLN A 106 13.63 0.41 3.31
C GLN A 106 13.16 -1.01 3.64
N ALA A 107 13.61 -2.04 2.90
CA ALA A 107 13.24 -3.42 3.14
C ALA A 107 13.70 -3.89 4.54
N PHE A 108 14.85 -3.40 5.01
CA PHE A 108 15.39 -3.69 6.35
C PHE A 108 14.64 -3.02 7.50
N ARG A 109 13.66 -2.15 7.23
CA ARG A 109 12.68 -1.75 8.26
C ARG A 109 11.79 -2.91 8.68
N ILE A 110 11.62 -3.92 7.83
CA ILE A 110 10.82 -5.13 8.10
C ILE A 110 11.70 -6.37 8.22
N LEU A 111 12.67 -6.55 7.33
CA LEU A 111 13.52 -7.73 7.29
C LEU A 111 14.70 -7.64 8.26
N HIS A 112 15.16 -8.78 8.75
CA HIS A 112 16.40 -8.90 9.51
C HIS A 112 17.62 -8.89 8.57
N PRO A 113 18.52 -7.88 8.63
CA PRO A 113 19.65 -7.79 7.70
C PRO A 113 20.62 -8.97 7.81
N ASP A 114 20.85 -9.47 9.03
CA ASP A 114 21.72 -10.61 9.34
C ASP A 114 21.20 -11.94 8.78
N LYS A 115 19.90 -12.01 8.45
CA LYS A 115 19.25 -13.19 7.87
C LYS A 115 18.79 -12.95 6.42
N THR A 116 19.24 -11.88 5.77
CA THR A 116 18.85 -11.54 4.39
C THR A 116 20.05 -11.58 3.47
N VAL A 117 19.95 -12.33 2.38
CA VAL A 117 20.92 -12.28 1.27
C VAL A 117 20.36 -11.34 0.21
N VAL A 118 20.98 -10.17 0.06
CA VAL A 118 20.61 -9.21 -1.00
C VAL A 118 21.42 -9.52 -2.26
N LYS A 119 20.74 -9.58 -3.40
CA LYS A 119 21.36 -9.82 -4.72
C LYS A 119 20.77 -8.90 -5.77
N PHE A 120 21.57 -8.52 -6.75
CA PHE A 120 21.16 -7.70 -7.89
C PHE A 120 21.07 -8.60 -9.11
N ASN A 121 19.94 -8.62 -9.81
CA ASN A 121 19.80 -9.56 -10.93
C ASN A 121 20.62 -9.19 -12.16
N SER A 122 21.12 -7.95 -12.24
CA SER A 122 22.17 -7.59 -13.19
C SER A 122 23.48 -8.40 -13.01
N GLU A 123 23.75 -8.98 -11.83
CA GLU A 123 24.93 -9.82 -11.58
C GLU A 123 25.03 -11.00 -12.57
N TRP A 124 23.89 -11.49 -13.05
CA TRP A 124 23.80 -12.59 -14.03
C TRP A 124 23.07 -12.20 -15.32
N LEU A 125 21.98 -11.43 -15.26
CA LEU A 125 21.19 -11.10 -16.46
C LEU A 125 21.95 -10.26 -17.47
N SER A 126 22.83 -9.35 -17.01
CA SER A 126 23.65 -8.52 -17.90
C SER A 126 24.70 -9.32 -18.69
N LYS A 127 25.01 -10.54 -18.25
CA LYS A 127 26.03 -11.42 -18.84
C LYS A 127 25.45 -12.45 -19.81
N LEU A 128 24.12 -12.53 -19.92
CA LEU A 128 23.48 -13.47 -20.84
C LEU A 128 23.80 -13.07 -22.27
N SER A 129 24.38 -14.01 -23.02
CA SER A 129 24.55 -13.85 -24.46
C SER A 129 23.20 -13.98 -25.17
N PHE A 130 23.14 -13.54 -26.42
CA PHE A 130 21.94 -13.74 -27.23
C PHE A 130 21.59 -15.24 -27.40
N ALA A 131 22.61 -16.11 -27.44
CA ALA A 131 22.40 -17.56 -27.48
C ALA A 131 21.73 -18.09 -26.19
N ASP A 132 22.11 -17.55 -25.03
CA ASP A 132 21.48 -17.91 -23.74
C ASP A 132 20.01 -17.47 -23.70
N ILE A 133 19.72 -16.27 -24.20
CA ILE A 133 18.34 -15.75 -24.32
C ILE A 133 17.52 -16.63 -25.25
N ILE A 134 18.07 -17.07 -26.39
CA ILE A 134 17.38 -18.01 -27.30
C ILE A 134 17.08 -19.32 -26.59
N ASN A 135 18.07 -19.93 -25.91
CA ASN A 135 17.88 -21.17 -25.17
C ASN A 135 16.79 -21.03 -24.10
N LEU A 136 16.82 -19.94 -23.31
CA LEU A 136 15.81 -19.65 -22.31
C LEU A 136 14.42 -19.51 -22.92
N SER A 137 14.29 -18.69 -23.98
CA SER A 137 13.01 -18.42 -24.64
C SER A 137 12.43 -19.63 -25.39
N SER A 138 13.27 -20.56 -25.86
CA SER A 138 12.80 -21.79 -26.53
C SER A 138 12.09 -22.78 -25.59
N ARG A 139 12.26 -22.64 -24.28
CA ARG A 139 11.68 -23.54 -23.25
C ARG A 139 10.28 -23.12 -22.83
N TYR A 140 9.77 -22.00 -23.33
CA TYR A 140 8.44 -21.50 -23.02
C TYR A 140 7.73 -21.03 -24.30
N THR A 141 6.45 -21.38 -24.44
CA THR A 141 5.73 -21.10 -25.70
C THR A 141 5.03 -19.75 -25.66
N VAL A 142 4.90 -19.12 -26.84
CA VAL A 142 4.10 -17.89 -27.01
C VAL A 142 2.65 -18.13 -26.59
N ALA A 143 2.08 -19.30 -26.91
CA ALA A 143 0.72 -19.65 -26.51
C ALA A 143 0.53 -19.56 -24.98
N ARG A 144 1.46 -20.13 -24.20
CA ARG A 144 1.43 -20.03 -22.74
C ARG A 144 1.64 -18.61 -22.23
N MET A 145 2.45 -17.80 -22.90
CA MET A 145 2.58 -16.38 -22.54
C MET A 145 1.24 -15.63 -22.73
N LEU A 146 0.49 -15.94 -23.79
CA LEU A 146 -0.80 -15.31 -24.09
C LEU A 146 -1.96 -15.81 -23.20
N GLU A 147 -1.75 -16.85 -22.40
CA GLU A 147 -2.69 -17.25 -21.34
C GLU A 147 -2.70 -16.27 -20.17
N ARG A 148 -1.64 -15.45 -20.01
CA ARG A 148 -1.61 -14.39 -19.01
C ARG A 148 -2.68 -13.34 -19.28
N ASP A 149 -3.48 -13.02 -18.27
CA ASP A 149 -4.62 -12.11 -18.38
C ASP A 149 -4.27 -10.75 -19.01
N ASP A 150 -3.15 -10.14 -18.62
CA ASP A 150 -2.74 -8.82 -19.12
C ASP A 150 -2.47 -8.84 -20.64
N PHE A 151 -1.73 -9.84 -21.12
CA PHE A 151 -1.43 -9.99 -22.54
C PHE A 151 -2.67 -10.40 -23.33
N ASN A 152 -3.47 -11.32 -22.77
CA ASN A 152 -4.72 -11.76 -23.38
C ASN A 152 -5.68 -10.57 -23.59
N LYS A 153 -5.86 -9.74 -22.56
CA LYS A 153 -6.70 -8.55 -22.60
C LYS A 153 -6.18 -7.52 -23.60
N ARG A 154 -4.89 -7.17 -23.53
CA ARG A 154 -4.28 -6.20 -24.45
C ARG A 154 -4.37 -6.65 -25.90
N LEU A 155 -4.14 -7.94 -26.18
CA LEU A 155 -4.27 -8.49 -27.52
C LEU A 155 -5.71 -8.41 -28.03
N LYS A 156 -6.70 -8.78 -27.19
CA LYS A 156 -8.14 -8.64 -27.53
C LYS A 156 -8.56 -7.18 -27.77
N GLU A 157 -7.95 -6.24 -27.05
CA GLU A 157 -8.19 -4.80 -27.18
C GLU A 157 -7.35 -4.14 -28.29
N ASN A 158 -6.58 -4.92 -29.08
CA ASN A 158 -5.63 -4.42 -30.09
C ASN A 158 -4.61 -3.40 -29.53
N GLN A 159 -4.26 -3.53 -28.25
CA GLN A 159 -3.21 -2.72 -27.63
C GLN A 159 -1.84 -3.35 -27.92
N PRO A 160 -0.84 -2.56 -28.35
CA PRO A 160 0.49 -3.08 -28.63
C PRO A 160 1.09 -3.80 -27.43
N ILE A 161 1.83 -4.88 -27.66
CA ILE A 161 2.65 -5.59 -26.67
C ILE A 161 4.05 -5.70 -27.24
N SER A 162 5.05 -5.17 -26.54
CA SER A 162 6.44 -5.23 -27.01
C SER A 162 7.05 -6.63 -26.81
N ILE A 163 7.95 -7.06 -27.69
CA ILE A 163 8.71 -8.31 -27.54
C ILE A 163 9.50 -8.32 -26.23
N SER A 164 10.03 -7.17 -25.80
CA SER A 164 10.73 -7.05 -24.52
C SER A 164 9.85 -7.43 -23.31
N GLU A 165 8.54 -7.18 -23.37
CA GLU A 165 7.61 -7.54 -22.29
C GLU A 165 7.46 -9.07 -22.14
N PHE A 166 7.65 -9.83 -23.22
CA PHE A 166 7.68 -11.30 -23.18
C PHE A 166 8.96 -11.87 -22.58
N LEU A 167 10.04 -11.07 -22.55
CA LEU A 167 11.31 -11.49 -21.94
C LEU A 167 11.30 -11.30 -20.42
N TYR A 168 10.44 -10.42 -19.88
CA TYR A 168 10.38 -10.14 -18.44
C TYR A 168 10.13 -11.41 -17.59
N PRO A 169 9.11 -12.26 -17.86
CA PRO A 169 8.87 -13.45 -17.05
C PRO A 169 10.03 -14.44 -17.10
N LEU A 170 10.73 -14.50 -18.24
CA LEU A 170 11.91 -15.35 -18.42
C LEU A 170 13.09 -14.84 -17.60
N ALA A 171 13.33 -13.53 -17.60
CA ALA A 171 14.37 -12.89 -16.79
C ALA A 171 14.12 -13.12 -15.29
N GLN A 172 12.89 -12.87 -14.80
CA GLN A 172 12.53 -13.13 -13.40
C GLN A 172 12.66 -14.62 -13.04
N ALA A 173 12.27 -15.53 -13.93
CA ALA A 173 12.42 -16.96 -13.71
C ALA A 173 13.90 -17.39 -13.63
N TYR A 174 14.75 -16.78 -14.45
CA TYR A 174 16.19 -17.06 -14.45
C TYR A 174 16.84 -16.71 -13.11
N ASP A 175 16.35 -15.66 -12.41
CA ASP A 175 16.79 -15.36 -11.05
C ASP A 175 16.61 -16.56 -10.11
N SER A 176 15.49 -17.29 -10.23
CA SER A 176 15.23 -18.49 -9.42
C SER A 176 16.14 -19.67 -9.78
N ILE A 177 16.52 -19.78 -11.05
CA ILE A 177 17.45 -20.82 -11.52
C ILE A 177 18.84 -20.56 -10.94
N VAL A 178 19.31 -19.32 -10.97
CA VAL A 178 20.67 -18.94 -10.49
C VAL A 178 20.82 -19.18 -9.00
N ILE A 179 19.81 -18.84 -8.19
CA ILE A 179 19.88 -19.03 -6.73
C ILE A 179 19.37 -20.40 -6.26
N GLU A 180 18.82 -21.21 -7.17
CA GLU A 180 18.12 -22.47 -6.89
C GLU A 180 17.02 -22.28 -5.84
N ALA A 181 16.10 -21.34 -6.09
CA ALA A 181 15.05 -20.98 -5.14
C ALA A 181 14.17 -22.20 -4.79
N ASP A 182 13.92 -22.40 -3.50
CA ASP A 182 13.00 -23.43 -3.00
C ASP A 182 11.56 -22.92 -2.93
N VAL A 183 11.40 -21.63 -2.65
CA VAL A 183 10.13 -20.92 -2.54
C VAL A 183 10.30 -19.55 -3.20
N GLU A 184 9.34 -19.11 -4.00
CA GLU A 184 9.26 -17.70 -4.44
C GLU A 184 7.96 -17.07 -3.94
N LEU A 185 8.09 -15.89 -3.35
CA LEU A 185 6.98 -15.08 -2.87
C LEU A 185 6.62 -13.99 -3.88
N GLY A 186 5.33 -13.65 -3.96
CA GLY A 186 4.86 -12.54 -4.76
C GLY A 186 3.48 -12.04 -4.35
N GLY A 187 3.05 -10.92 -4.93
CA GLY A 187 1.63 -10.56 -4.92
C GLY A 187 0.82 -11.50 -5.82
N THR A 188 -0.50 -11.53 -5.69
CA THR A 188 -1.36 -12.31 -6.60
C THR A 188 -1.22 -11.90 -8.07
N ASP A 189 -0.80 -10.66 -8.35
CA ASP A 189 -0.47 -10.20 -9.70
C ASP A 189 0.81 -10.82 -10.28
N GLN A 190 1.63 -11.49 -9.47
CA GLN A 190 2.85 -12.14 -9.90
C GLN A 190 2.69 -13.64 -10.19
N LEU A 191 1.53 -14.24 -9.92
CA LEU A 191 1.32 -15.69 -10.00
C LEU A 191 1.83 -16.31 -11.31
N PHE A 192 1.56 -15.66 -12.44
CA PHE A 192 2.05 -16.10 -13.74
C PHE A 192 3.59 -16.17 -13.79
N ASN A 193 4.28 -15.10 -13.37
CA ASN A 193 5.75 -15.05 -13.39
C ASN A 193 6.35 -16.12 -12.46
N LEU A 194 5.75 -16.36 -11.29
CA LEU A 194 6.20 -17.38 -10.34
C LEU A 194 6.04 -18.80 -10.92
N LEU A 195 4.96 -19.06 -11.66
CA LEU A 195 4.74 -20.34 -12.35
C LEU A 195 5.72 -20.56 -13.51
N VAL A 196 6.08 -19.49 -14.24
CA VAL A 196 7.16 -19.55 -15.25
C VAL A 196 8.49 -19.92 -14.59
N GLY A 197 8.81 -19.32 -13.44
CA GLY A 197 9.98 -19.68 -12.60
C GLY A 197 10.01 -21.17 -12.26
N ARG A 198 8.91 -21.66 -11.68
CA ARG A 198 8.75 -23.08 -11.35
C ARG A 198 8.94 -24.00 -12.56
N LYS A 199 8.33 -23.67 -13.70
CA LYS A 199 8.44 -24.49 -14.91
C LYS A 199 9.85 -24.48 -15.49
N LEU A 200 10.51 -23.33 -15.52
CA LEU A 200 11.86 -23.25 -16.07
C LEU A 200 12.90 -23.91 -15.17
N GLN A 201 12.75 -23.87 -13.85
CA GLN A 201 13.60 -24.69 -12.96
C GLN A 201 13.52 -26.18 -13.31
N GLU A 202 12.32 -26.70 -13.56
CA GLU A 202 12.13 -28.10 -14.01
C GLU A 202 12.86 -28.39 -15.33
N GLU A 203 12.71 -27.51 -16.33
CA GLU A 203 13.37 -27.65 -17.64
C GLU A 203 14.91 -27.58 -17.54
N PHE A 204 15.44 -26.94 -16.49
CA PHE A 204 16.86 -26.86 -16.17
C PHE A 204 17.31 -27.99 -15.22
N GLY A 205 16.45 -28.96 -14.91
CA GLY A 205 16.77 -30.12 -14.07
C GLY A 205 16.86 -29.78 -12.57
N GLN A 206 16.34 -28.63 -12.15
CA GLN A 206 16.28 -28.23 -10.74
C GLN A 206 14.96 -28.66 -10.10
N SER A 207 14.96 -28.78 -8.77
CA SER A 207 13.74 -28.98 -7.99
C SER A 207 12.86 -27.72 -8.11
N PRO A 208 11.62 -27.81 -8.64
CA PRO A 208 10.80 -26.63 -8.86
C PRO A 208 10.46 -25.91 -7.56
N GLN A 209 10.46 -24.58 -7.57
CA GLN A 209 10.10 -23.75 -6.41
C GLN A 209 8.63 -23.92 -6.02
N VAL A 210 8.35 -23.82 -4.73
CA VAL A 210 7.00 -23.61 -4.20
C VAL A 210 6.58 -22.18 -4.50
N VAL A 211 5.35 -22.01 -4.98
CA VAL A 211 4.80 -20.69 -5.31
C VAL A 211 3.87 -20.26 -4.17
N LEU A 212 4.14 -19.10 -3.57
CA LEU A 212 3.31 -18.53 -2.53
C LEU A 212 2.94 -17.08 -2.88
N THR A 213 1.64 -16.80 -2.99
CA THR A 213 1.15 -15.45 -3.24
C THR A 213 0.49 -14.85 -2.01
N MET A 214 0.68 -13.54 -1.84
CA MET A 214 0.00 -12.73 -0.83
C MET A 214 -1.00 -11.80 -1.51
N PRO A 215 -2.09 -11.42 -0.81
CA PRO A 215 -3.10 -10.57 -1.42
C PRO A 215 -2.57 -9.16 -1.66
N LEU A 216 -3.09 -8.52 -2.69
CA LEU A 216 -2.92 -7.09 -2.89
C LEU A 216 -3.80 -6.34 -1.90
N ILE A 217 -3.26 -5.27 -1.33
CA ILE A 217 -4.01 -4.34 -0.49
C ILE A 217 -4.36 -3.08 -1.27
N GLU A 218 -5.54 -2.56 -1.00
CA GLU A 218 -6.05 -1.31 -1.58
C GLU A 218 -5.29 -0.12 -1.00
N GLY A 219 -5.18 0.95 -1.79
CA GLY A 219 -4.59 2.21 -1.36
C GLY A 219 -5.54 3.05 -0.50
N THR A 220 -5.12 4.29 -0.23
CA THR A 220 -5.90 5.26 0.55
C THR A 220 -7.25 5.64 -0.10
N ASP A 221 -7.43 5.37 -1.39
CA ASP A 221 -8.69 5.59 -2.11
C ASP A 221 -9.78 4.55 -1.81
N GLY A 222 -9.40 3.39 -1.26
CA GLY A 222 -10.35 2.35 -0.86
C GLY A 222 -10.63 1.24 -1.87
N ASN A 223 -10.23 1.40 -3.14
CA ASN A 223 -10.71 0.56 -4.23
C ASN A 223 -9.56 -0.02 -5.07
N LEU A 224 -8.64 0.82 -5.54
CA LEU A 224 -7.52 0.39 -6.36
C LEU A 224 -6.41 -0.20 -5.49
N LYS A 225 -5.65 -1.16 -6.03
CA LYS A 225 -4.45 -1.65 -5.37
C LYS A 225 -3.51 -0.48 -5.04
N MET A 226 -2.83 -0.57 -3.91
CA MET A 226 -1.85 0.43 -3.51
C MET A 226 -0.73 0.49 -4.55
N SER A 227 -0.53 1.67 -5.14
CA SER A 227 0.45 1.86 -6.20
C SER A 227 0.81 3.33 -6.35
N LYS A 228 2.10 3.59 -6.52
CA LYS A 228 2.64 4.93 -6.81
C LYS A 228 1.96 5.60 -8.02
N SER A 229 1.58 4.81 -9.03
CA SER A 229 0.94 5.33 -10.24
C SER A 229 -0.45 5.92 -10.02
N TYR A 230 -1.13 5.54 -8.94
CA TYR A 230 -2.47 6.05 -8.60
C TYR A 230 -2.44 7.10 -7.49
N ASP A 231 -1.24 7.45 -7.00
CA ASP A 231 -1.04 8.38 -5.87
C ASP A 231 -1.88 8.03 -4.62
N ASN A 232 -2.09 6.72 -4.40
CA ASN A 232 -2.90 6.17 -3.31
C ASN A 232 -2.06 5.39 -2.28
N TYR A 233 -0.76 5.67 -2.21
CA TYR A 233 0.21 4.86 -1.47
C TYR A 233 0.70 5.52 -0.19
N ILE A 234 1.09 4.67 0.75
CA ILE A 234 1.77 5.06 2.00
C ILE A 234 3.20 4.54 1.89
N ALA A 235 4.15 5.46 1.70
CA ALA A 235 5.55 5.14 1.47
C ALA A 235 6.24 4.76 2.79
N PHE A 236 7.30 3.96 2.71
CA PHE A 236 8.10 3.63 3.90
C PHE A 236 8.87 4.86 4.41
N ASN A 237 9.28 5.74 3.50
CA ASN A 237 10.01 6.97 3.81
C ASN A 237 9.11 8.18 4.10
N ASP A 238 7.78 8.04 4.07
CA ASP A 238 6.88 9.09 4.56
C ASP A 238 7.18 9.38 6.03
N SER A 239 7.14 10.64 6.47
CA SER A 239 7.36 10.96 7.89
C SER A 239 6.39 10.18 8.81
N PRO A 240 6.75 9.88 10.07
CA PRO A 240 5.82 9.22 10.99
C PRO A 240 4.44 9.88 11.05
N GLN A 241 4.39 11.21 10.95
CA GLN A 241 3.15 11.98 10.94
C GLN A 241 2.36 11.79 9.63
N ASP A 242 3.03 11.72 8.48
CA ASP A 242 2.38 11.47 7.19
C ASP A 242 1.85 10.04 7.10
N VAL A 243 2.64 9.04 7.53
CA VAL A 243 2.18 7.64 7.62
C VAL A 243 0.92 7.58 8.48
N PHE A 244 0.97 8.16 9.69
CA PHE A 244 -0.17 8.17 10.61
C PHE A 244 -1.40 8.84 9.97
N GLY A 245 -1.23 10.03 9.38
CA GLY A 245 -2.30 10.75 8.72
C GLY A 245 -2.91 10.01 7.52
N LYS A 246 -2.08 9.37 6.69
CA LYS A 246 -2.54 8.57 5.55
C LYS A 246 -3.29 7.31 6.01
N VAL A 247 -2.82 6.61 7.05
CA VAL A 247 -3.56 5.47 7.63
C VAL A 247 -4.91 5.92 8.18
N MET A 248 -4.97 7.07 8.86
CA MET A 248 -6.24 7.63 9.34
C MET A 248 -7.23 7.98 8.22
N SER A 249 -6.73 8.20 6.99
CA SER A 249 -7.55 8.56 5.83
C SER A 249 -8.17 7.37 5.09
N ILE A 250 -7.73 6.13 5.37
CA ILE A 250 -8.26 4.96 4.68
C ILE A 250 -9.76 4.76 5.01
N PRO A 251 -10.57 4.24 4.09
CA PRO A 251 -11.96 3.87 4.37
C PRO A 251 -12.10 2.79 5.45
N ASP A 252 -13.20 2.84 6.21
CA ASP A 252 -13.41 1.98 7.38
C ASP A 252 -13.44 0.49 7.02
N HIS A 253 -13.91 0.13 5.81
CA HIS A 253 -13.96 -1.26 5.34
C HIS A 253 -12.58 -1.89 5.15
N LEU A 254 -11.51 -1.08 5.06
CA LEU A 254 -10.14 -1.57 4.93
C LEU A 254 -9.42 -1.83 6.26
N ILE A 255 -9.97 -1.35 7.38
CA ILE A 255 -9.31 -1.40 8.69
C ILE A 255 -8.88 -2.84 9.05
N ILE A 256 -9.81 -3.79 8.96
CA ILE A 256 -9.57 -5.19 9.32
C ILE A 256 -8.55 -5.83 8.37
N LYS A 257 -8.63 -5.52 7.07
CA LYS A 257 -7.67 -6.01 6.07
C LYS A 257 -6.26 -5.48 6.35
N TYR A 258 -6.14 -4.20 6.66
CA TYR A 258 -4.85 -3.59 7.01
C TYR A 258 -4.28 -4.18 8.31
N MET A 259 -5.09 -4.32 9.36
CA MET A 259 -4.65 -4.99 10.59
C MET A 259 -4.13 -6.40 10.30
N LYS A 260 -4.88 -7.18 9.53
CA LYS A 260 -4.53 -8.55 9.20
C LYS A 260 -3.17 -8.68 8.49
N TYR A 261 -2.86 -7.80 7.54
CA TYR A 261 -1.68 -7.96 6.69
C TYR A 261 -0.50 -7.07 7.07
N LEU A 262 -0.71 -6.00 7.84
CA LEU A 262 0.30 -4.97 8.12
C LEU A 262 0.66 -4.84 9.60
N THR A 263 0.05 -5.61 10.51
CA THR A 263 0.37 -5.55 11.94
C THR A 263 0.59 -6.95 12.53
N ASP A 264 1.20 -6.99 13.72
CA ASP A 264 1.41 -8.22 14.49
C ASP A 264 0.27 -8.45 15.52
N ILE A 265 -0.89 -7.80 15.32
CA ILE A 265 -2.05 -7.98 16.20
C ILE A 265 -2.56 -9.42 16.10
N PRO A 266 -2.74 -10.14 17.23
CA PRO A 266 -3.27 -11.49 17.22
C PRO A 266 -4.64 -11.59 16.54
N LYS A 267 -4.84 -12.66 15.78
CA LYS A 267 -6.06 -12.87 14.98
C LYS A 267 -7.34 -12.87 15.77
N ASP A 268 -7.33 -13.48 16.96
CA ASP A 268 -8.50 -13.49 17.84
C ASP A 268 -8.90 -12.06 18.21
N LYS A 269 -7.92 -11.18 18.47
CA LYS A 269 -8.18 -9.76 18.71
C LYS A 269 -8.70 -9.03 17.46
N ILE A 270 -8.17 -9.34 16.28
CA ILE A 270 -8.69 -8.77 15.03
C ILE A 270 -10.16 -9.16 14.83
N LYS A 271 -10.51 -10.41 15.12
CA LYS A 271 -11.89 -10.91 15.04
C LYS A 271 -12.80 -10.24 16.05
N ASP A 272 -12.33 -10.01 17.27
CA ASP A 272 -13.07 -9.28 18.30
C ASP A 272 -13.32 -7.82 17.87
N ILE A 273 -12.28 -7.14 17.34
CA ILE A 273 -12.39 -5.77 16.80
C ILE A 273 -13.39 -5.74 15.63
N GLU A 274 -13.35 -6.72 14.72
CA GLU A 274 -14.29 -6.81 13.60
C GLU A 274 -15.74 -6.94 14.10
N ASN A 275 -15.99 -7.76 15.13
CA ASN A 275 -17.31 -7.91 15.72
C ASN A 275 -17.80 -6.63 16.40
N GLN A 276 -16.93 -5.96 17.17
CA GLN A 276 -17.23 -4.68 17.83
C GLN A 276 -17.52 -3.57 16.81
N MET A 277 -16.81 -3.54 15.69
CA MET A 277 -17.08 -2.59 14.61
C MET A 277 -18.43 -2.87 13.93
N LYS A 278 -18.79 -4.14 13.74
CA LYS A 278 -20.10 -4.54 13.18
C LYS A 278 -21.26 -4.22 14.12
N SER A 279 -21.07 -4.34 15.44
CA SER A 279 -22.09 -4.01 16.44
C SER A 279 -22.19 -2.50 16.74
N GLY A 280 -21.18 -1.72 16.34
CA GLY A 280 -21.11 -0.28 16.63
C GLY A 280 -20.67 0.05 18.06
N GLU A 281 -20.13 -0.93 18.79
CA GLU A 281 -19.58 -0.76 20.14
C GLU A 281 -18.33 0.13 20.16
N VAL A 282 -17.58 0.15 19.06
CA VAL A 282 -16.36 0.95 18.90
C VAL A 282 -16.47 1.90 17.72
N ASN A 283 -15.85 3.06 17.84
CA ASN A 283 -15.74 4.00 16.74
C ASN A 283 -14.60 3.56 15.79
N PRO A 284 -14.85 3.38 14.48
CA PRO A 284 -13.80 3.04 13.51
C PRO A 284 -12.59 3.98 13.54
N ARG A 285 -12.79 5.25 13.91
CA ARG A 285 -11.70 6.22 14.11
C ARG A 285 -10.68 5.72 15.14
N ASP A 286 -11.14 5.22 16.28
CA ASP A 286 -10.27 4.82 17.38
C ASP A 286 -9.46 3.58 16.99
N ILE A 287 -10.09 2.67 16.26
CA ILE A 287 -9.44 1.49 15.69
C ILE A 287 -8.39 1.88 14.64
N LYS A 288 -8.65 2.90 13.80
CA LYS A 288 -7.63 3.45 12.89
C LYS A 288 -6.46 4.06 13.62
N MET A 289 -6.65 4.70 14.77
CA MET A 289 -5.52 5.24 15.54
C MET A 289 -4.61 4.11 16.03
N VAL A 290 -5.18 3.00 16.49
CA VAL A 290 -4.42 1.79 16.86
C VAL A 290 -3.66 1.25 15.64
N LEU A 291 -4.35 1.10 14.51
CA LEU A 291 -3.72 0.65 13.26
C LEU A 291 -2.58 1.58 12.80
N ALA A 292 -2.77 2.89 12.90
CA ALA A 292 -1.75 3.87 12.52
C ALA A 292 -0.53 3.80 13.44
N GLU A 293 -0.74 3.63 14.76
CA GLU A 293 0.33 3.44 15.73
C GLU A 293 1.15 2.16 15.44
N GLU A 294 0.48 1.05 15.13
CA GLU A 294 1.13 -0.22 14.76
C GLU A 294 1.95 -0.09 13.47
N ILE A 295 1.39 0.55 12.43
CA ILE A 295 2.09 0.73 11.15
C ILE A 295 3.30 1.66 11.31
N VAL A 296 3.18 2.75 12.07
CA VAL A 296 4.34 3.63 12.35
C VAL A 296 5.39 2.87 13.17
N THR A 297 4.97 2.07 14.15
CA THR A 297 5.89 1.23 14.95
C THR A 297 6.65 0.24 14.06
N LEU A 298 5.97 -0.39 13.10
CA LEU A 298 6.58 -1.31 12.15
C LEU A 298 7.66 -0.64 11.28
N LEU A 299 7.38 0.57 10.76
CA LEU A 299 8.28 1.26 9.84
C LEU A 299 9.38 2.07 10.53
N TYR A 300 9.18 2.40 11.79
CA TYR A 300 10.06 3.23 12.61
C TYR A 300 10.30 2.55 13.95
N ASN A 301 9.64 3.03 15.00
CA ASN A 301 9.70 2.47 16.34
C ASN A 301 8.51 3.02 17.15
N ARG A 302 8.35 2.47 18.36
CA ARG A 302 7.24 2.82 19.26
C ARG A 302 7.26 4.27 19.72
N GLU A 303 8.44 4.87 19.88
CA GLU A 303 8.57 6.27 20.32
C GLU A 303 8.05 7.24 19.25
N GLU A 304 8.43 7.03 17.99
CA GLU A 304 7.95 7.82 16.85
C GLU A 304 6.44 7.63 16.61
N ALA A 305 5.91 6.42 16.84
CA ALA A 305 4.48 6.16 16.77
C ALA A 305 3.68 6.95 17.80
N GLU A 306 4.13 6.99 19.06
CA GLU A 306 3.48 7.75 20.13
C GLU A 306 3.56 9.26 19.86
N LYS A 307 4.71 9.78 19.40
CA LYS A 307 4.84 11.19 18.97
C LYS A 307 3.88 11.52 17.84
N ALA A 308 3.78 10.66 16.82
CA ALA A 308 2.88 10.88 15.68
C ALA A 308 1.41 10.90 16.12
N LYS A 309 1.01 9.99 17.01
CA LYS A 309 -0.32 9.95 17.61
C LYS A 309 -0.65 11.21 18.41
N GLN A 310 0.24 11.64 19.30
CA GLN A 310 0.07 12.87 20.08
C GLN A 310 -0.06 14.10 19.17
N ASN A 311 0.78 14.19 18.14
CA ASN A 311 0.70 15.26 17.15
C ASN A 311 -0.65 15.24 16.42
N PHE A 312 -1.11 14.07 15.96
CA PHE A 312 -2.40 13.92 15.29
C PHE A 312 -3.57 14.34 16.20
N VAL A 313 -3.58 13.87 17.45
CA VAL A 313 -4.59 14.23 18.45
C VAL A 313 -4.56 15.74 18.72
N SER A 314 -3.38 16.33 18.90
CA SER A 314 -3.25 17.77 19.14
C SER A 314 -3.71 18.60 17.95
N ILE A 315 -3.40 18.20 16.72
CA ILE A 315 -3.85 18.89 15.51
C ILE A 315 -5.37 18.75 15.36
N PHE A 316 -5.93 17.59 15.68
CA PHE A 316 -7.38 17.37 15.60
C PHE A 316 -8.13 18.16 16.69
N GLN A 317 -7.64 18.13 17.93
CA GLN A 317 -8.16 18.91 19.06
C GLN A 317 -8.01 20.42 18.83
N LYS A 318 -6.86 20.88 18.31
CA LYS A 318 -6.65 22.30 17.93
C LYS A 318 -7.43 22.71 16.67
N ARG A 319 -7.79 21.76 15.80
CA ARG A 319 -8.72 21.99 14.67
C ARG A 319 -10.19 22.01 15.09
N GLU A 320 -10.52 21.65 16.33
CA GLU A 320 -11.89 21.79 16.83
C GLU A 320 -12.21 23.25 17.17
N MET A 321 -11.26 24.09 17.61
CA MET A 321 -11.41 25.54 17.62
C MET A 321 -10.04 26.25 17.57
N PRO A 322 -9.78 27.13 16.59
CA PRO A 322 -8.76 28.16 16.74
C PRO A 322 -9.02 28.98 18.01
N GLU A 323 -8.03 29.16 18.88
CA GLU A 323 -8.18 30.01 20.08
C GLU A 323 -8.41 31.49 19.72
N ASP A 324 -7.92 31.91 18.54
CA ASP A 324 -8.07 33.25 17.99
C ASP A 324 -8.94 33.22 16.73
N LEU A 325 -10.27 33.23 16.92
CA LEU A 325 -11.24 33.27 15.84
C LEU A 325 -11.45 34.71 15.36
N PRO A 326 -11.39 34.99 14.05
CA PRO A 326 -11.75 36.31 13.53
C PRO A 326 -13.19 36.67 13.93
N GLU A 327 -13.34 37.83 14.58
CA GLU A 327 -14.65 38.32 15.01
C GLU A 327 -15.43 38.90 13.82
N ILE A 328 -16.71 38.51 13.71
CA ILE A 328 -17.64 39.15 12.79
C ILE A 328 -18.73 39.87 13.56
N GLN A 329 -18.98 41.10 13.14
CA GLN A 329 -19.93 41.99 13.76
C GLN A 329 -21.32 41.80 13.14
N VAL A 330 -22.29 41.37 13.96
CA VAL A 330 -23.66 41.07 13.54
C VAL A 330 -24.64 41.97 14.28
N LYS A 331 -25.54 42.61 13.53
CA LYS A 331 -26.67 43.38 14.09
C LYS A 331 -27.93 42.54 14.14
N THR A 332 -28.79 42.85 15.11
CA THR A 332 -30.10 42.19 15.24
C THR A 332 -30.93 42.44 13.98
N GLY A 333 -31.48 41.37 13.39
CA GLY A 333 -32.31 41.44 12.17
C GLY A 333 -31.57 41.17 10.85
N GLU A 334 -30.26 40.93 10.87
CA GLU A 334 -29.52 40.52 9.67
C GLU A 334 -29.84 39.08 9.25
N THR A 335 -29.85 38.84 7.93
CA THR A 335 -30.01 37.49 7.39
C THR A 335 -28.66 36.74 7.39
N ILE A 336 -28.71 35.41 7.39
CA ILE A 336 -27.48 34.59 7.27
C ILE A 336 -26.68 34.92 5.99
N LEU A 337 -27.36 35.31 4.90
CA LEU A 337 -26.69 35.75 3.67
C LEU A 337 -25.84 36.99 3.91
N ASP A 338 -26.38 37.99 4.60
CA ASP A 338 -25.67 39.24 4.92
C ASP A 338 -24.49 38.96 5.85
N ILE A 339 -24.68 38.12 6.85
CA ILE A 339 -23.63 37.71 7.81
C ILE A 339 -22.49 37.01 7.08
N VAL A 340 -22.79 36.02 6.22
CA VAL A 340 -21.75 35.27 5.48
C VAL A 340 -21.05 36.17 4.46
N SER A 341 -21.73 37.15 3.86
CA SER A 341 -21.11 38.08 2.92
C SER A 341 -19.94 38.88 3.52
N LYS A 342 -20.03 39.22 4.82
CA LYS A 342 -18.98 39.94 5.57
C LYS A 342 -17.71 39.13 5.74
N THR A 343 -17.80 37.80 5.69
CA THR A 343 -16.65 36.89 5.86
C THR A 343 -15.70 36.91 4.66
N ARG A 344 -16.16 37.39 3.49
CA ARG A 344 -15.42 37.39 2.22
C ARG A 344 -14.87 36.02 1.79
N VAL A 345 -15.40 34.93 2.34
CA VAL A 345 -15.01 33.55 1.98
C VAL A 345 -15.49 33.17 0.58
N TYR A 346 -16.60 33.77 0.13
CA TYR A 346 -17.18 33.60 -1.20
C TYR A 346 -17.17 34.92 -1.96
N ASN A 347 -17.00 34.86 -3.27
CA ASN A 347 -16.81 36.04 -4.13
C ASN A 347 -18.14 36.64 -4.61
N SER A 348 -19.27 35.94 -4.41
CA SER A 348 -20.59 36.42 -4.80
C SER A 348 -21.73 35.90 -3.91
N ASN A 349 -22.82 36.66 -3.82
CA ASN A 349 -24.04 36.24 -3.11
C ASN A 349 -24.65 34.94 -3.69
N SER A 350 -24.46 34.68 -4.98
CA SER A 350 -24.91 33.45 -5.64
C SER A 350 -24.12 32.21 -5.20
N GLU A 351 -22.83 32.36 -4.86
CA GLU A 351 -22.02 31.29 -4.25
C GLU A 351 -22.46 31.02 -2.82
N ILE A 352 -22.71 32.07 -2.03
CA ILE A 352 -23.16 31.95 -0.64
C ILE A 352 -24.49 31.18 -0.57
N LYS A 353 -25.47 31.53 -1.41
CA LYS A 353 -26.76 30.82 -1.47
C LYS A 353 -26.59 29.33 -1.79
N ARG A 354 -25.74 29.00 -2.77
CA ARG A 354 -25.41 27.59 -3.09
C ARG A 354 -24.78 26.88 -1.90
N ALA A 355 -23.83 27.52 -1.22
CA ALA A 355 -23.17 26.96 -0.04
C ALA A 355 -24.14 26.71 1.12
N ILE A 356 -25.08 27.62 1.37
CA ILE A 356 -26.14 27.45 2.38
C ILE A 356 -27.03 26.26 2.01
N MET A 357 -27.54 26.20 0.77
CA MET A 357 -28.40 25.10 0.31
C MET A 357 -27.69 23.74 0.35
N GLN A 358 -26.37 23.71 0.14
CA GLN A 358 -25.54 22.50 0.24
C GLN A 358 -25.17 22.13 1.69
N GLY A 359 -25.62 22.91 2.69
CA GLY A 359 -25.38 22.66 4.11
C GLY A 359 -23.94 22.93 4.55
N ALA A 360 -23.22 23.80 3.84
CA ALA A 360 -21.85 24.19 4.13
C ALA A 360 -21.74 25.29 5.20
N ILE A 361 -22.85 25.95 5.55
CA ILE A 361 -22.91 26.99 6.60
C ILE A 361 -23.53 26.43 7.87
N ARG A 362 -22.87 26.64 9.02
CA ARG A 362 -23.35 26.19 10.33
C ARG A 362 -23.14 27.24 11.41
N ILE A 363 -24.02 27.28 12.41
CA ILE A 363 -23.83 28.05 13.64
C ILE A 363 -23.89 27.09 14.82
N ASN A 364 -22.84 27.05 15.65
CA ASN A 364 -22.71 26.10 16.77
C ASN A 364 -23.05 24.66 16.31
N ASP A 365 -22.46 24.25 15.18
CA ASP A 365 -22.67 22.99 14.47
C ASP A 365 -24.09 22.67 13.95
N LYS A 366 -25.06 23.56 14.14
CA LYS A 366 -26.38 23.45 13.51
C LYS A 366 -26.34 23.98 12.07
N LYS A 367 -26.75 23.15 11.11
CA LYS A 367 -26.82 23.52 9.68
C LYS A 367 -27.93 24.54 9.44
N ILE A 368 -27.61 25.61 8.73
CA ILE A 368 -28.58 26.58 8.22
C ILE A 368 -28.98 26.19 6.80
N LYS A 369 -30.28 26.25 6.49
CA LYS A 369 -30.83 25.77 5.21
C LYS A 369 -31.51 26.87 4.39
N ASP A 370 -32.01 27.93 5.02
CA ASP A 370 -32.59 29.07 4.32
C ASP A 370 -31.64 30.26 4.40
N PHE A 371 -31.35 30.87 3.26
CA PHE A 371 -30.49 32.05 3.18
C PHE A 371 -31.17 33.33 3.70
N LYS A 372 -32.49 33.29 3.90
CA LYS A 372 -33.29 34.37 4.50
C LYS A 372 -33.45 34.25 6.02
N ASP A 373 -32.94 33.18 6.63
CA ASP A 373 -33.03 33.01 8.08
C ASP A 373 -32.40 34.21 8.79
N ILE A 374 -33.22 34.89 9.60
CA ILE A 374 -32.75 35.93 10.51
C ILE A 374 -32.12 35.21 11.70
N ILE A 375 -30.83 35.43 11.89
CA ILE A 375 -30.09 34.75 12.95
C ILE A 375 -30.23 35.54 14.25
N ASP A 376 -30.96 34.98 15.21
CA ASP A 376 -30.88 35.41 16.61
C ASP A 376 -30.01 34.40 17.38
N CYS A 377 -28.73 34.73 17.51
CA CYS A 377 -27.77 33.94 18.27
C CYS A 377 -27.16 34.77 19.41
N GLU A 378 -26.60 34.05 20.37
CA GLU A 378 -25.90 34.63 21.52
C GLU A 378 -24.56 35.22 21.10
N ASP A 379 -24.10 36.22 21.87
CA ASP A 379 -22.76 36.78 21.70
C ASP A 379 -21.70 35.69 21.93
N GLY A 380 -20.75 35.56 21.01
CA GLY A 380 -19.72 34.52 21.03
C GLY A 380 -20.07 33.23 20.27
N ALA A 381 -21.24 33.12 19.63
CA ALA A 381 -21.57 31.96 18.80
C ALA A 381 -20.58 31.75 17.64
N ILE A 382 -20.35 30.50 17.23
CA ILE A 382 -19.36 30.15 16.20
C ILE A 382 -20.06 29.96 14.87
N LEU A 383 -19.72 30.80 13.89
CA LEU A 383 -20.12 30.63 12.50
C LEU A 383 -19.05 29.82 11.75
N ARG A 384 -19.46 28.70 11.15
CA ARG A 384 -18.64 27.90 10.23
C ARG A 384 -19.08 28.13 8.80
N VAL A 385 -18.14 28.51 7.94
CA VAL A 385 -18.34 28.75 6.51
C VAL A 385 -17.47 27.75 5.73
N GLY A 386 -18.10 26.69 5.21
CA GLY A 386 -17.39 25.61 4.52
C GLY A 386 -16.60 24.70 5.46
N LYS A 387 -15.54 24.05 4.95
CA LYS A 387 -14.78 23.05 5.72
C LYS A 387 -13.75 23.66 6.69
N LYS A 388 -13.18 24.82 6.36
CA LYS A 388 -11.97 25.36 7.01
C LYS A 388 -12.11 26.78 7.60
N SER A 389 -13.20 27.51 7.34
CA SER A 389 -13.36 28.90 7.79
C SER A 389 -14.31 28.98 8.98
N TYR A 390 -13.84 29.58 10.08
CA TYR A 390 -14.57 29.72 11.35
C TYR A 390 -14.48 31.18 11.80
N PHE A 391 -15.58 31.71 12.34
CA PHE A 391 -15.69 33.09 12.82
C PHE A 391 -16.44 33.12 14.15
N LYS A 392 -16.05 34.02 15.04
CA LYS A 392 -16.77 34.28 16.29
C LYS A 392 -17.75 35.43 16.07
N ILE A 393 -19.02 35.22 16.36
CA ILE A 393 -20.06 36.25 16.23
C ILE A 393 -19.97 37.19 17.43
N LYS A 394 -19.89 38.49 17.14
CA LYS A 394 -20.00 39.57 18.11
C LYS A 394 -21.25 40.38 17.84
N LYS A 395 -22.19 40.36 18.79
CA LYS A 395 -23.46 41.07 18.66
C LYS A 395 -23.24 42.53 18.96
N ILE A 396 -23.65 43.40 18.02
CA ILE A 396 -23.65 44.85 18.25
C ILE A 396 -25.11 45.30 18.33
N LYS A 397 -25.37 46.19 19.28
CA LYS A 397 -26.67 46.83 19.45
C LYS A 397 -27.09 47.63 18.23
#